data_AF-A0A656Y660-F1
#
_entry.id   AF-A0A656Y660-F1
#
_cell.length_a   1.000
_cell.length_b   1.000
_cell.length_c   1.000
_cell.angle_alpha   90.00
_cell.angle_beta   90.00
_cell.angle_gamma   90.00
#
_symmetry.space_group_name_H-M   'P 1'
#
loop_
_entity.id
_entity.type
_entity.pdbx_description
1 polymer ?
#
loop_
_entity_poly.entity_id
_entity_poly.type
_entity_poly.pdbx_seq_one_letter_code
_entity_poly.pdbx_strand_id
1 'polypeptide(L)'
;MEVVVPASSPTEDRAVLLARLQLLETENARLRAGAPSEAVPRQRRKVGRSTAAVILILIGALLAPVAVVGSWARGLMVDTERYVDTVAPIAQDPLVQSAVSNRITVAVVDALNVEELTTQATDAVANLDLPPVVSGAVQSLQAPLQEAITGFIRKNVTKIVSSDAFENIWAEANRAAHEQIVATLRGDPDALAQISESGALTLDITPIIEQVKTSLEQAGFTIVSRIPTINVSFPIASSADLVRLQSAYRLIDIVGGLLPYLSLGLLAAGVLAAQHRSRALVVAGLSLAGAMLLLGFALLIGRSLYASSLPPTVQRVDTAVSIYDQFVSLLRVGLRVGLVLGLLLAIIAFVAGGTTAARQLRASSSQAAAWLRDAGDRRGVSTGPVGVWLDQQRTLVRVVVVALAALALVLADRLTPAYVVTVFVVALVVLGLATLAARPRREDAEPDALLV
;
A
#
# COMPACT_ATOMS: atom_id res chain seq x y z
N MET A 1 40.49 -11.93 77.24
CA MET A 1 41.11 -13.26 77.15
C MET A 1 41.37 -13.50 75.67
N GLU A 2 42.60 -13.21 75.26
CA GLU A 2 43.05 -13.16 73.87
C GLU A 2 43.41 -14.60 73.45
N VAL A 3 42.69 -15.14 72.46
CA VAL A 3 42.94 -16.51 71.98
C VAL A 3 44.08 -16.46 70.98
N VAL A 4 45.25 -16.90 71.44
CA VAL A 4 46.44 -17.10 70.60
C VAL A 4 46.18 -18.27 69.65
N VAL A 5 46.16 -17.99 68.35
CA VAL A 5 46.17 -19.00 67.28
C VAL A 5 47.63 -19.43 67.08
N PRO A 6 48.00 -20.72 67.20
CA PRO A 6 49.35 -21.15 66.89
C PRO A 6 49.55 -21.13 65.36
N ALA A 7 50.71 -20.61 64.92
CA ALA A 7 51.12 -20.68 63.52
C ALA A 7 51.42 -22.14 63.16
N SER A 8 50.58 -22.76 62.34
CA SER A 8 50.84 -24.08 61.76
C SER A 8 52.06 -24.01 60.83
N SER A 9 52.87 -25.07 60.85
CA SER A 9 54.06 -25.13 59.99
C SER A 9 53.65 -25.32 58.51
N PRO A 10 54.39 -24.76 57.52
CA PRO A 10 54.03 -24.87 56.09
C PRO A 10 53.93 -26.31 55.58
N THR A 11 54.54 -27.26 56.27
CA THR A 11 54.43 -28.70 56.03
C THR A 11 53.06 -29.27 56.41
N GLU A 12 52.45 -28.76 57.47
CA GLU A 12 51.14 -29.19 57.98
C GLU A 12 50.01 -28.68 57.07
N ASP A 13 50.10 -27.43 56.62
CA ASP A 13 49.18 -26.87 55.63
C ASP A 13 49.25 -27.61 54.28
N ARG A 14 50.46 -28.04 53.86
CA ARG A 14 50.63 -28.82 52.63
C ARG A 14 50.04 -30.22 52.75
N ALA A 15 50.16 -30.87 53.91
CA ALA A 15 49.55 -32.16 54.16
C ALA A 15 48.01 -32.07 54.14
N VAL A 16 47.45 -31.02 54.73
CA VAL A 16 46.00 -30.76 54.72
C VAL A 16 45.49 -30.46 53.30
N LEU A 17 46.24 -29.68 52.51
CA LEU A 17 45.89 -29.40 51.11
C LEU A 17 45.91 -30.65 50.24
N LEU A 18 46.92 -31.52 50.39
CA LEU A 18 47.01 -32.78 49.64
C LEU A 18 45.87 -33.73 50.00
N ALA A 19 45.53 -33.84 51.29
CA ALA A 19 44.38 -34.62 51.74
C ALA A 19 43.06 -34.10 51.15
N ARG A 20 42.90 -32.77 51.08
CA ARG A 20 41.71 -32.14 50.49
C ARG A 20 41.65 -32.30 48.96
N LEU A 21 42.79 -32.29 48.29
CA LEU A 21 42.90 -32.55 46.85
C LEU A 21 42.50 -34.00 46.52
N GLN A 22 43.00 -34.97 47.29
CA GLN A 22 42.63 -36.38 47.12
C GLN A 22 41.15 -36.61 47.40
N LEU A 23 40.57 -35.94 48.39
CA LEU A 23 39.13 -36.00 48.67
C LEU A 23 38.33 -35.41 47.51
N LEU A 24 38.74 -34.27 46.97
CA LEU A 24 38.07 -33.65 45.82
C LEU A 24 38.22 -34.46 44.53
N GLU A 25 39.36 -35.13 44.33
CA GLU A 25 39.59 -36.03 43.19
C GLU A 25 38.76 -37.31 43.28
N THR A 26 38.66 -37.89 44.48
CA THR A 26 37.81 -39.06 44.73
C THR A 26 36.32 -38.72 44.65
N GLU A 27 35.91 -37.56 45.14
CA GLU A 27 34.55 -37.04 44.98
C GLU A 27 34.24 -36.76 43.49
N ASN A 28 35.17 -36.15 42.74
CA ASN A 28 35.02 -35.97 41.30
C ASN A 28 34.94 -37.31 40.54
N ALA A 29 35.79 -38.28 40.91
CA ALA A 29 35.78 -39.61 40.32
C ALA A 29 34.46 -40.32 40.61
N ARG A 30 33.92 -40.19 41.83
CA ARG A 30 32.63 -40.73 42.24
C ARG A 30 31.47 -40.04 41.52
N LEU A 31 31.52 -38.72 41.34
CA LEU A 31 30.53 -37.97 40.56
C LEU A 31 30.59 -38.33 39.07
N ARG A 32 31.77 -38.59 38.51
CA ARG A 32 31.93 -39.08 37.12
C ARG A 32 31.50 -40.53 36.94
N ALA A 33 31.70 -41.39 37.94
CA ALA A 33 31.31 -42.79 37.91
C ALA A 33 29.82 -43.00 38.26
N GLY A 34 29.25 -42.13 39.08
CA GLY A 34 27.85 -42.14 39.50
C GLY A 34 26.92 -41.29 38.65
N ALA A 35 27.46 -40.34 37.86
CA ALA A 35 26.73 -39.78 36.74
C ALA A 35 26.57 -40.89 35.69
N PRO A 36 25.34 -41.33 35.35
CA PRO A 36 25.15 -42.20 34.22
C PRO A 36 25.81 -41.51 33.03
N SER A 37 26.77 -42.18 32.37
CA SER A 37 27.08 -41.90 30.96
C SER A 37 25.90 -42.41 30.13
N GLU A 38 24.70 -41.93 30.43
CA GLU A 38 23.72 -41.75 29.40
C GLU A 38 24.35 -40.73 28.49
N ALA A 39 24.92 -41.21 27.39
CA ALA A 39 25.01 -40.41 26.19
C ALA A 39 23.59 -39.90 25.95
N VAL A 40 23.25 -38.73 26.52
CA VAL A 40 21.99 -38.05 26.29
C VAL A 40 21.85 -38.14 24.79
N PRO A 41 20.87 -38.90 24.25
CA PRO A 41 20.75 -39.03 22.82
C PRO A 41 20.68 -37.59 22.38
N ARG A 42 21.69 -37.14 21.62
CA ARG A 42 21.69 -35.81 21.02
C ARG A 42 20.46 -35.87 20.16
N GLN A 43 19.31 -35.48 20.71
CA GLN A 43 18.06 -35.38 20.00
C GLN A 43 18.48 -34.57 18.80
N ARG A 44 18.50 -35.20 17.62
CA ARG A 44 18.74 -34.51 16.36
C ARG A 44 17.69 -33.42 16.38
N ARG A 45 18.10 -32.22 16.84
CA ARG A 45 17.19 -31.11 17.06
C ARG A 45 16.49 -30.95 15.73
N LYS A 46 15.20 -30.65 15.77
CA LYS A 46 14.33 -30.47 14.60
C LYS A 46 14.74 -29.22 13.79
N VAL A 47 16.04 -29.06 13.47
CA VAL A 47 16.63 -27.92 12.77
C VAL A 47 16.00 -27.79 11.39
N GLY A 48 15.77 -28.91 10.70
CA GLY A 48 15.07 -28.91 9.40
C GLY A 48 13.66 -28.31 9.44
N ARG A 49 12.89 -28.52 10.52
CA ARG A 49 11.54 -27.93 10.67
C ARG A 49 11.60 -26.43 10.94
N SER A 50 12.61 -25.97 11.69
CA SER A 50 12.82 -24.54 11.94
C SER A 50 13.26 -23.80 10.68
N THR A 51 14.18 -24.37 9.90
CA THR A 51 14.64 -23.77 8.65
C THR A 51 13.52 -23.74 7.61
N ALA A 52 12.78 -24.84 7.46
CA ALA A 52 11.62 -24.89 6.56
C ALA A 52 10.55 -23.85 6.94
N ALA A 53 10.26 -23.66 8.22
CA ALA A 53 9.33 -22.64 8.70
C ALA A 53 9.78 -21.21 8.31
N VAL A 54 11.06 -20.90 8.49
CA VAL A 54 11.61 -19.58 8.11
C VAL A 54 11.53 -19.38 6.59
N ILE A 55 11.89 -20.39 5.79
CA ILE A 55 11.81 -20.32 4.33
C ILE A 55 10.36 -20.09 3.88
N LEU A 56 9.39 -20.82 4.43
CA LEU A 56 7.97 -20.63 4.12
C LEU A 56 7.48 -19.22 4.44
N ILE A 57 7.88 -18.68 5.59
CA ILE A 57 7.52 -17.30 5.98
C ILE A 57 8.14 -16.29 5.01
N LEU A 58 9.42 -16.45 4.65
CA LEU A 58 10.11 -15.55 3.73
C LEU A 58 9.50 -15.60 2.33
N ILE A 59 9.21 -16.79 1.80
CA ILE A 59 8.55 -16.95 0.51
C ILE A 59 7.15 -16.34 0.55
N GLY A 60 6.36 -16.63 1.60
CA GLY A 60 5.01 -16.06 1.75
C GLY A 60 5.04 -14.53 1.83
N ALA A 61 6.00 -13.96 2.56
CA ALA A 61 6.16 -12.51 2.69
C ALA A 61 6.64 -11.85 1.39
N LEU A 62 7.56 -12.49 0.65
CA LEU A 62 8.01 -11.99 -0.65
C LEU A 62 6.94 -12.12 -1.73
N LEU A 63 6.09 -13.15 -1.63
CA LEU A 63 4.96 -13.35 -2.53
C LEU A 63 3.84 -12.34 -2.25
N ALA A 64 3.74 -11.78 -1.04
CA ALA A 64 2.66 -10.88 -0.68
C ALA A 64 2.63 -9.59 -1.55
N PRO A 65 3.73 -8.87 -1.80
CA PRO A 65 3.74 -7.76 -2.77
C PRO A 65 3.30 -8.18 -4.17
N VAL A 66 3.77 -9.33 -4.65
CA VAL A 66 3.41 -9.86 -5.97
C VAL A 66 1.92 -10.19 -6.01
N ALA A 67 1.37 -10.73 -4.91
CA ALA A 67 -0.05 -11.00 -4.76
C ALA A 67 -0.88 -9.72 -4.75
N VAL A 68 -0.43 -8.67 -4.07
CA VAL A 68 -1.10 -7.36 -4.06
C VAL A 68 -1.12 -6.77 -5.46
N VAL A 69 0.02 -6.72 -6.16
CA VAL A 69 0.11 -6.24 -7.54
C VAL A 69 -0.73 -7.10 -8.49
N GLY A 70 -0.69 -8.43 -8.36
CA GLY A 70 -1.49 -9.34 -9.17
C GLY A 70 -2.99 -9.18 -8.94
N SER A 71 -3.42 -8.98 -7.69
CA SER A 71 -4.82 -8.74 -7.35
C SER A 71 -5.31 -7.37 -7.83
N TRP A 72 -4.44 -6.36 -7.82
CA TRP A 72 -4.71 -5.05 -8.41
C TRP A 72 -4.85 -5.16 -9.93
N ALA A 73 -3.91 -5.83 -10.61
CA ALA A 73 -3.95 -6.05 -12.05
C ALA A 73 -5.21 -6.82 -12.46
N ARG A 74 -5.57 -7.87 -11.71
CA ARG A 74 -6.84 -8.57 -11.89
C ARG A 74 -8.04 -7.64 -11.70
N GLY A 75 -8.03 -6.81 -10.65
CA GLY A 75 -9.08 -5.83 -10.40
C GLY A 75 -9.27 -4.89 -11.60
N LEU A 76 -8.20 -4.33 -12.15
CA LEU A 76 -8.31 -3.40 -13.28
C LEU A 76 -8.67 -4.08 -14.60
N MET A 77 -8.33 -5.35 -14.80
CA MET A 77 -8.52 -6.05 -16.07
C MET A 77 -9.78 -6.91 -16.13
N VAL A 78 -10.30 -7.34 -14.98
CA VAL A 78 -11.38 -8.32 -14.89
C VAL A 78 -12.62 -7.75 -14.21
N ASP A 79 -12.46 -6.84 -13.27
CA ASP A 79 -13.54 -6.29 -12.44
C ASP A 79 -13.90 -4.89 -12.95
N THR A 80 -15.01 -4.81 -13.69
CA THR A 80 -15.48 -3.57 -14.30
C THR A 80 -15.69 -2.46 -13.28
N GLU A 81 -16.26 -2.76 -12.11
CA GLU A 81 -16.53 -1.71 -11.13
C GLU A 81 -15.22 -1.17 -10.54
N ARG A 82 -14.24 -2.04 -10.26
CA ARG A 82 -12.90 -1.56 -9.84
C ARG A 82 -12.20 -0.73 -10.90
N TYR A 83 -12.37 -1.10 -12.18
CA TYR A 83 -11.86 -0.30 -13.29
C TYR A 83 -12.54 1.07 -13.34
N VAL A 84 -13.87 1.12 -13.25
CA VAL A 84 -14.65 2.37 -13.27
C VAL A 84 -14.33 3.23 -12.05
N ASP A 85 -14.19 2.67 -10.86
CA ASP A 85 -13.74 3.39 -9.65
C ASP A 85 -12.36 4.05 -9.85
N THR A 86 -11.50 3.44 -10.67
CA THR A 86 -10.20 3.99 -11.02
C THR A 86 -10.33 5.13 -12.03
N VAL A 87 -11.10 4.93 -13.10
CA VAL A 87 -11.11 5.83 -14.27
C VAL A 87 -12.14 6.94 -14.16
N ALA A 88 -13.24 6.75 -13.43
CA ALA A 88 -14.31 7.73 -13.32
C ALA A 88 -13.83 9.06 -12.70
N PRO A 89 -13.03 9.10 -11.62
CA PRO A 89 -12.57 10.36 -11.04
C PRO A 89 -11.64 11.16 -11.96
N ILE A 90 -11.08 10.55 -13.01
CA ILE A 90 -10.24 11.26 -14.00
C ILE A 90 -11.05 12.34 -14.73
N ALA A 91 -12.37 12.18 -14.87
CA ALA A 91 -13.25 13.19 -15.47
C ALA A 91 -13.32 14.50 -14.67
N GLN A 92 -12.99 14.47 -13.38
CA GLN A 92 -12.98 15.65 -12.50
C GLN A 92 -11.69 16.47 -12.63
N ASP A 93 -10.64 15.93 -13.24
CA ASP A 93 -9.37 16.62 -13.38
C ASP A 93 -9.51 17.81 -14.36
N PRO A 94 -9.30 19.07 -13.92
CA PRO A 94 -9.44 20.24 -14.80
C PRO A 94 -8.54 20.17 -16.05
N LEU A 95 -7.41 19.46 -15.97
CA LEU A 95 -6.49 19.29 -17.08
C LEU A 95 -7.07 18.33 -18.12
N VAL A 96 -7.72 17.25 -17.69
CA VAL A 96 -8.41 16.31 -18.57
C VAL A 96 -9.62 16.99 -19.20
N GLN A 97 -10.43 17.70 -18.40
CA GLN A 97 -11.57 18.47 -18.90
C GLN A 97 -11.16 19.50 -19.97
N SER A 98 -10.04 20.20 -19.77
CA SER A 98 -9.51 21.14 -20.76
C SER A 98 -9.07 20.44 -22.06
N ALA A 99 -8.41 19.29 -21.95
CA ALA A 99 -7.95 18.53 -23.12
C ALA A 99 -9.13 17.97 -23.92
N VAL A 100 -10.11 17.36 -23.25
CA VAL A 100 -11.35 16.85 -23.85
C VAL A 100 -12.14 17.98 -24.49
N SER A 101 -12.32 19.11 -23.78
CA SER A 101 -13.02 20.27 -24.30
C SER A 101 -12.38 20.80 -25.57
N ASN A 102 -11.05 20.91 -25.60
CA ASN A 102 -10.34 21.38 -26.79
C ASN A 102 -10.51 20.40 -27.96
N ARG A 103 -10.42 19.10 -27.71
CA ARG A 103 -10.58 18.08 -28.76
C ARG A 103 -11.98 18.06 -29.35
N ILE A 104 -13.01 18.15 -28.50
CA ILE A 104 -14.41 18.25 -28.94
C ILE A 104 -14.63 19.57 -29.70
N THR A 105 -14.07 20.68 -29.23
CA THR A 105 -14.18 21.99 -29.90
C THR A 105 -13.62 21.91 -31.32
N VAL A 106 -12.40 21.38 -31.48
CA VAL A 106 -11.78 21.20 -32.80
C VAL A 106 -12.65 20.30 -33.69
N ALA A 107 -13.09 19.15 -33.18
CA ALA A 107 -13.92 18.24 -33.95
C ALA A 107 -15.25 18.85 -34.40
N VAL A 108 -15.89 19.69 -33.56
CA VAL A 108 -17.14 20.38 -33.91
C VAL A 108 -16.88 21.52 -34.90
N VAL A 109 -15.82 22.30 -34.73
CA VAL A 109 -15.43 23.36 -35.67
C VAL A 109 -15.12 22.79 -37.04
N ASP A 110 -14.39 21.68 -37.08
CA ASP A 110 -14.05 20.95 -38.31
C ASP A 110 -15.32 20.35 -38.93
N ALA A 111 -16.19 19.68 -38.16
CA ALA A 111 -17.41 19.07 -38.69
C ALA A 111 -18.41 20.10 -39.24
N LEU A 112 -18.44 21.32 -38.67
CA LEU A 112 -19.27 22.42 -39.17
C LEU A 112 -18.61 23.19 -40.32
N ASN A 113 -17.35 22.89 -40.67
CA ASN A 113 -16.56 23.68 -41.62
C ASN A 113 -16.69 25.19 -41.37
N VAL A 114 -16.48 25.65 -40.12
CA VAL A 114 -16.74 27.05 -39.73
C VAL A 114 -15.96 28.03 -40.61
N GLU A 115 -14.75 27.68 -41.02
CA GLU A 115 -13.93 28.49 -41.93
C GLU A 115 -14.63 28.68 -43.28
N GLU A 116 -15.14 27.61 -43.88
CA GLU A 116 -15.84 27.65 -45.16
C GLU A 116 -17.16 28.40 -45.06
N LEU A 117 -17.97 28.13 -44.03
CA LEU A 117 -19.23 28.83 -43.79
C LEU A 117 -19.02 30.34 -43.61
N THR A 118 -17.98 30.74 -42.88
CA THR A 118 -17.67 32.15 -42.65
C THR A 118 -17.20 32.81 -43.94
N THR A 119 -16.36 32.13 -44.73
CA THR A 119 -15.90 32.60 -46.06
C THR A 119 -17.08 32.81 -47.01
N GLN A 120 -17.95 31.81 -47.15
CA GLN A 120 -19.14 31.88 -48.00
C GLN A 120 -20.07 33.02 -47.59
N ALA A 121 -20.25 33.23 -46.28
CA ALA A 121 -21.09 34.31 -45.76
C ALA A 121 -20.48 35.70 -46.04
N THR A 122 -19.18 35.89 -45.82
CA THR A 122 -18.52 37.18 -46.10
C THR A 122 -18.47 37.48 -47.59
N ASP A 123 -18.23 36.47 -48.43
CA ASP A 123 -18.20 36.61 -49.88
C ASP A 123 -19.59 36.96 -50.44
N ALA A 124 -20.65 36.32 -49.93
CA ALA A 124 -22.02 36.66 -50.31
C ALA A 124 -22.36 38.13 -50.02
N VAL A 125 -21.90 38.66 -48.88
CA VAL A 125 -22.09 40.06 -48.52
C VAL A 125 -21.21 40.99 -49.36
N ALA A 126 -19.96 40.62 -49.63
CA ALA A 126 -19.05 41.42 -50.46
C ALA A 126 -19.47 41.50 -51.93
N ASN A 127 -20.23 40.51 -52.41
CA ASN A 127 -20.80 40.46 -53.77
C ASN A 127 -22.11 41.26 -53.93
N LEU A 128 -22.71 41.74 -52.82
CA LEU A 128 -23.67 42.83 -52.91
C LEU A 128 -22.86 44.08 -53.25
N ASP A 129 -23.27 44.85 -54.27
CA ASP A 129 -22.56 45.96 -54.90
C ASP A 129 -22.19 47.11 -53.91
N LEU A 130 -21.26 46.83 -52.99
CA LEU A 130 -20.92 47.64 -51.83
C LEU A 130 -19.70 48.52 -52.14
N PRO A 131 -19.59 49.71 -51.53
CA PRO A 131 -18.39 50.52 -51.63
C PRO A 131 -17.13 49.75 -51.17
N PRO A 132 -15.94 49.96 -51.79
CA PRO A 132 -14.72 49.18 -51.52
C PRO A 132 -14.26 49.17 -50.05
N VAL A 133 -14.58 50.24 -49.32
CA VAL A 133 -14.26 50.36 -47.89
C VAL A 133 -15.10 49.40 -47.04
N VAL A 134 -16.36 49.17 -47.43
CA VAL A 134 -17.30 48.30 -46.70
C VAL A 134 -17.00 46.83 -46.98
N SER A 135 -16.66 46.47 -48.22
CA SER A 135 -16.27 45.09 -48.56
C SER A 135 -14.98 44.67 -47.86
N GLY A 136 -13.97 45.54 -47.80
CA GLY A 136 -12.75 45.30 -47.03
C GLY A 136 -13.00 45.15 -45.52
N ALA A 137 -13.91 45.94 -44.95
CA ALA A 137 -14.34 45.82 -43.56
C ALA A 137 -15.02 44.46 -43.28
N VAL A 138 -15.91 44.01 -44.17
CA VAL A 138 -16.59 42.70 -44.05
C VAL A 138 -15.59 41.55 -44.11
N GLN A 139 -14.61 41.57 -45.02
CA GLN A 139 -13.57 40.55 -45.09
C GLN A 139 -12.70 40.54 -43.83
N SER A 140 -12.35 41.71 -43.29
CA SER A 140 -11.58 41.78 -42.03
C SER A 140 -12.30 41.21 -40.80
N LEU A 141 -13.63 41.07 -40.86
CA LEU A 141 -14.43 40.47 -39.78
C LEU A 141 -14.42 38.95 -39.81
N GLN A 142 -13.94 38.31 -40.88
CA GLN A 142 -13.93 36.86 -41.03
C GLN A 142 -13.20 36.15 -39.87
N ALA A 143 -11.95 36.55 -39.59
CA ALA A 143 -11.17 35.95 -38.51
C ALA A 143 -11.76 36.23 -37.10
N PRO A 144 -12.16 37.47 -36.74
CA PRO A 144 -12.89 37.73 -35.49
C PRO A 144 -14.19 36.93 -35.35
N LEU A 145 -14.94 36.74 -36.43
CA LEU A 145 -16.18 35.97 -36.42
C LEU A 145 -15.91 34.47 -36.23
N GLN A 146 -14.91 33.93 -36.91
CA GLN A 146 -14.47 32.53 -36.73
C GLN A 146 -13.99 32.28 -35.29
N GLU A 147 -13.22 33.19 -34.71
CA GLU A 147 -12.79 33.08 -33.29
C GLU A 147 -13.98 33.25 -32.34
N ALA A 148 -14.94 34.13 -32.64
CA ALA A 148 -16.14 34.28 -31.82
C ALA A 148 -17.01 33.01 -31.82
N ILE A 149 -17.20 32.38 -32.98
CA ILE A 149 -17.91 31.10 -33.11
C ILE A 149 -17.15 30.00 -32.38
N THR A 150 -15.85 29.89 -32.62
CA THR A 150 -14.98 28.89 -31.97
C THR A 150 -14.97 29.08 -30.45
N GLY A 151 -14.88 30.32 -29.98
CA GLY A 151 -14.94 30.68 -28.56
C GLY A 151 -16.29 30.39 -27.92
N PHE A 152 -17.39 30.62 -28.64
CA PHE A 152 -18.74 30.23 -28.19
C PHE A 152 -18.87 28.70 -28.07
N ILE A 153 -18.42 27.95 -29.08
CA ILE A 153 -18.39 26.48 -29.05
C ILE A 153 -17.55 26.01 -27.86
N ARG A 154 -16.31 26.49 -27.75
CA ARG A 154 -15.38 26.15 -26.66
C ARG A 154 -16.00 26.40 -25.30
N LYS A 155 -16.61 27.57 -25.09
CA LYS A 155 -17.25 27.94 -23.81
C LYS A 155 -18.39 27.00 -23.45
N ASN A 156 -19.24 26.66 -24.41
CA ASN A 156 -20.35 25.73 -24.18
C ASN A 156 -19.85 24.31 -23.93
N VAL A 157 -18.90 23.83 -24.74
CA VAL A 157 -18.26 22.51 -24.55
C VAL A 157 -17.60 22.43 -23.18
N THR A 158 -16.84 23.43 -22.74
CA THR A 158 -16.23 23.45 -21.40
C THR A 158 -17.28 23.42 -20.31
N LYS A 159 -18.39 24.16 -20.45
CA LYS A 159 -19.50 24.11 -19.48
C LYS A 159 -20.13 22.72 -19.40
N ILE A 160 -20.19 21.99 -20.52
CA ILE A 160 -20.70 20.62 -20.58
C ILE A 160 -19.71 19.66 -19.91
N VAL A 161 -18.44 19.70 -20.31
CA VAL A 161 -17.39 18.78 -19.83
C VAL A 161 -17.07 18.99 -18.35
N SER A 162 -17.29 20.18 -17.81
CA SER A 162 -17.14 20.48 -16.37
C SER A 162 -18.41 20.23 -15.54
N SER A 163 -19.45 19.62 -16.12
CA SER A 163 -20.70 19.34 -15.40
C SER A 163 -20.70 17.97 -14.74
N ASP A 164 -21.43 17.84 -13.63
CA ASP A 164 -21.64 16.55 -12.93
C ASP A 164 -22.26 15.48 -13.85
N ALA A 165 -23.05 15.90 -14.85
CA ALA A 165 -23.62 14.99 -15.84
C ALA A 165 -22.53 14.32 -16.69
N PHE A 166 -21.49 15.06 -17.09
CA PHE A 166 -20.38 14.52 -17.85
C PHE A 166 -19.62 13.45 -17.07
N GLU A 167 -19.49 13.58 -15.75
CA GLU A 167 -18.86 12.56 -14.90
C GLU A 167 -19.62 11.23 -14.94
N ASN A 168 -20.95 11.26 -14.85
CA ASN A 168 -21.78 10.07 -14.94
C ASN A 168 -21.70 9.41 -16.33
N ILE A 169 -21.77 10.23 -17.39
CA ILE A 169 -21.66 9.76 -18.77
C ILE A 169 -20.28 9.14 -19.00
N TRP A 170 -19.23 9.77 -18.48
CA TRP A 170 -17.87 9.24 -18.56
C TRP A 170 -17.76 7.88 -17.86
N ALA A 171 -18.30 7.75 -16.64
CA ALA A 171 -18.28 6.49 -15.91
C ALA A 171 -19.03 5.38 -16.68
N GLU A 172 -20.22 5.69 -17.21
CA GLU A 172 -21.04 4.73 -17.95
C GLU A 172 -20.42 4.33 -19.30
N ALA A 173 -19.83 5.29 -20.02
CA ALA A 173 -19.09 5.01 -21.25
C ALA A 173 -17.92 4.05 -21.00
N ASN A 174 -17.16 4.29 -19.92
CA ASN A 174 -16.03 3.44 -19.54
C ASN A 174 -16.51 2.06 -19.05
N ARG A 175 -17.63 1.99 -18.31
CA ARG A 175 -18.25 0.73 -17.88
C ARG A 175 -18.62 -0.13 -19.09
N ALA A 176 -19.44 0.40 -19.98
CA ALA A 176 -19.91 -0.31 -21.17
C ALA A 176 -18.73 -0.75 -22.07
N ALA A 177 -17.74 0.12 -22.26
CA ALA A 177 -16.54 -0.23 -23.03
C ALA A 177 -15.74 -1.36 -22.38
N HIS A 178 -15.53 -1.30 -21.07
CA HIS A 178 -14.78 -2.31 -20.35
C HIS A 178 -15.51 -3.66 -20.32
N GLU A 179 -16.82 -3.68 -20.10
CA GLU A 179 -17.63 -4.89 -20.14
C GLU A 179 -17.53 -5.61 -21.49
N GLN A 180 -17.65 -4.86 -22.59
CA GLN A 180 -17.55 -5.42 -23.93
C GLN A 180 -16.15 -6.02 -24.21
N ILE A 181 -15.08 -5.33 -23.77
CA ILE A 181 -13.70 -5.82 -23.89
C ILE A 181 -13.51 -7.09 -23.04
N VAL A 182 -13.99 -7.11 -21.80
CA VAL A 182 -13.85 -8.26 -20.90
C VAL A 182 -14.65 -9.46 -21.42
N ALA A 183 -15.88 -9.26 -21.91
CA ALA A 183 -16.70 -10.32 -22.51
C ALA A 183 -15.96 -10.98 -23.69
N THR A 184 -15.37 -10.15 -24.55
CA THR A 184 -14.54 -10.58 -25.67
C THR A 184 -13.32 -11.39 -25.22
N LEU A 185 -12.59 -10.92 -24.19
CA LEU A 185 -11.39 -11.59 -23.65
C LEU A 185 -11.72 -12.87 -22.87
N ARG A 186 -12.91 -12.97 -22.28
CA ARG A 186 -13.42 -14.17 -21.63
C ARG A 186 -13.84 -15.24 -22.65
N GLY A 187 -14.07 -14.84 -23.90
CA GLY A 187 -14.53 -15.70 -24.98
C GLY A 187 -16.03 -15.95 -24.92
N ASP A 188 -16.81 -14.93 -24.56
CA ASP A 188 -18.26 -15.00 -24.51
C ASP A 188 -18.83 -15.25 -25.93
N PRO A 189 -19.59 -16.34 -26.18
CA PRO A 189 -20.07 -16.69 -27.50
C PRO A 189 -20.90 -15.60 -28.18
N ASP A 190 -21.64 -14.77 -27.43
CA ASP A 190 -22.44 -13.68 -28.00
C ASP A 190 -21.55 -12.50 -28.46
N ALA A 191 -20.44 -12.25 -27.77
CA ALA A 191 -19.43 -11.26 -28.17
C ALA A 191 -18.56 -11.78 -29.33
N LEU A 192 -18.29 -13.09 -29.37
CA LEU A 192 -17.53 -13.75 -30.44
C LEU A 192 -18.38 -14.00 -31.71
N ALA A 193 -19.71 -14.00 -31.62
CA ALA A 193 -20.59 -14.10 -32.79
C ALA A 193 -20.46 -12.91 -33.76
N GLN A 194 -19.81 -11.82 -33.32
CA GLN A 194 -19.50 -10.64 -34.13
C GLN A 194 -18.14 -10.73 -34.84
N ILE A 195 -17.49 -11.90 -34.85
CA ILE A 195 -16.27 -12.13 -35.64
C ILE A 195 -16.63 -12.05 -37.12
N SER A 196 -16.01 -11.09 -37.83
CA SER A 196 -16.17 -10.95 -39.27
C SER A 196 -15.74 -12.21 -40.04
N GLU A 197 -16.31 -12.44 -41.22
CA GLU A 197 -15.93 -13.55 -42.13
C GLU A 197 -14.42 -13.56 -42.47
N SER A 198 -13.73 -12.43 -42.30
CA SER A 198 -12.29 -12.27 -42.52
C SER A 198 -11.39 -12.87 -41.42
N GLY A 199 -11.98 -13.40 -40.34
CA GLY A 199 -11.25 -13.97 -39.20
C GLY A 199 -10.63 -12.92 -38.26
N ALA A 200 -10.89 -11.64 -38.50
CA ALA A 200 -10.57 -10.55 -37.58
C ALA A 200 -11.75 -10.31 -36.64
N LEU A 201 -11.44 -10.17 -35.33
CA LEU A 201 -12.42 -9.75 -34.35
C LEU A 201 -12.67 -8.26 -34.50
N THR A 202 -13.89 -7.95 -34.95
CA THR A 202 -14.42 -6.59 -34.99
C THR A 202 -15.18 -6.35 -33.69
N LEU A 203 -14.68 -5.42 -32.87
CA LEU A 203 -15.43 -4.96 -31.70
C LEU A 203 -16.49 -3.97 -32.21
N ASP A 204 -17.76 -4.35 -32.11
CA ASP A 204 -18.85 -3.42 -32.34
C ASP A 204 -18.99 -2.51 -31.10
N ILE A 205 -18.57 -1.26 -31.24
CA ILE A 205 -18.73 -0.25 -30.19
C ILE A 205 -20.05 0.52 -30.32
N THR A 206 -20.91 0.17 -31.28
CA THR A 206 -22.22 0.79 -31.48
C THR A 206 -23.08 0.78 -30.21
N PRO A 207 -23.20 -0.34 -29.46
CA PRO A 207 -23.97 -0.36 -28.21
C PRO A 207 -23.45 0.64 -27.17
N ILE A 208 -22.13 0.85 -27.12
CA ILE A 208 -21.50 1.82 -26.20
C ILE A 208 -21.87 3.25 -26.64
N ILE A 209 -21.80 3.53 -27.94
CA ILE A 209 -22.18 4.83 -28.50
C ILE A 209 -23.65 5.12 -28.20
N GLU A 210 -24.54 4.15 -28.38
CA GLU A 210 -25.97 4.29 -28.09
C GLU A 210 -26.26 4.52 -26.59
N GLN A 211 -25.57 3.80 -25.70
CA GLN A 211 -25.68 4.00 -24.25
C GLN A 211 -25.22 5.41 -23.84
N VAL A 212 -24.13 5.89 -24.43
CA VAL A 212 -23.63 7.26 -24.20
C VAL A 212 -24.59 8.30 -24.76
N LYS A 213 -25.15 8.08 -25.96
CA LYS A 213 -26.17 8.98 -26.54
C LYS A 213 -27.40 9.09 -25.64
N THR A 214 -27.90 7.95 -25.17
CA THR A 214 -29.04 7.88 -24.24
C THR A 214 -28.76 8.64 -22.95
N SER A 215 -27.56 8.45 -22.38
CA SER A 215 -27.14 9.14 -21.15
C SER A 215 -27.02 10.66 -21.36
N LEU A 216 -26.51 11.08 -22.52
CA LEU A 216 -26.43 12.50 -22.91
C LEU A 216 -27.82 13.11 -23.10
N GLU A 217 -28.76 12.40 -23.74
CA GLU A 217 -30.15 12.84 -23.91
C GLU A 217 -30.86 13.00 -22.56
N GLN A 218 -30.72 12.03 -21.65
CA GLN A 218 -31.28 12.08 -20.30
C GLN A 218 -30.70 13.24 -19.46
N ALA A 219 -29.44 13.59 -19.69
CA ALA A 219 -28.79 14.74 -19.06
C ALA A 219 -29.17 16.10 -19.69
N GLY A 220 -30.05 16.11 -20.71
CA GLY A 220 -30.55 17.33 -21.37
C GLY A 220 -29.78 17.76 -22.62
N PHE A 221 -28.85 16.95 -23.11
CA PHE A 221 -28.05 17.26 -24.31
C PHE A 221 -28.77 16.80 -25.59
N THR A 222 -29.80 17.55 -26.00
CA THR A 222 -30.65 17.21 -27.17
C THR A 222 -29.94 17.29 -28.52
N ILE A 223 -28.77 17.95 -28.61
CA ILE A 223 -27.95 18.01 -29.84
C ILE A 223 -27.52 16.61 -30.31
N VAL A 224 -27.44 15.65 -29.39
CA VAL A 224 -26.95 14.28 -29.63
C VAL A 224 -27.92 13.46 -30.47
N SER A 225 -29.22 13.78 -30.41
CA SER A 225 -30.26 13.16 -31.26
C SER A 225 -30.07 13.42 -32.77
N ARG A 226 -29.28 14.44 -33.13
CA ARG A 226 -28.97 14.77 -34.54
C ARG A 226 -27.70 14.09 -35.07
N ILE A 227 -26.95 13.41 -34.19
CA ILE A 227 -25.75 12.68 -34.58
C ILE A 227 -26.20 11.33 -35.13
N PRO A 228 -25.91 10.99 -36.41
CA PRO A 228 -26.23 9.69 -36.98
C PRO A 228 -25.66 8.53 -36.14
N THR A 229 -26.29 7.36 -36.16
CA THR A 229 -25.67 6.13 -35.61
C THR A 229 -24.43 5.82 -36.43
N ILE A 230 -23.26 5.84 -35.77
CA ILE A 230 -21.98 5.55 -36.42
C ILE A 230 -21.65 4.11 -36.11
N ASN A 231 -21.72 3.25 -37.12
CA ASN A 231 -21.27 1.87 -37.00
C ASN A 231 -19.74 1.88 -37.08
N VAL A 232 -19.10 1.82 -35.92
CA VAL A 232 -17.64 1.78 -35.85
C VAL A 232 -17.21 0.37 -35.46
N SER A 233 -16.68 -0.35 -36.44
CA SER A 233 -16.05 -1.65 -36.20
C SER A 233 -14.55 -1.44 -36.14
N PHE A 234 -13.95 -1.59 -34.96
CA PHE A 234 -12.49 -1.53 -34.81
C PHE A 234 -11.90 -2.94 -35.01
N PRO A 235 -10.96 -3.12 -35.96
CA PRO A 235 -10.17 -4.34 -36.04
C PRO A 235 -9.13 -4.30 -34.91
N ILE A 236 -9.39 -4.99 -33.80
CA ILE A 236 -8.59 -4.82 -32.57
C ILE A 236 -7.29 -5.62 -32.61
N ALA A 237 -7.25 -6.79 -33.24
CA ALA A 237 -6.02 -7.55 -33.41
C ALA A 237 -6.16 -8.71 -34.41
N SER A 238 -5.02 -9.24 -34.86
CA SER A 238 -4.98 -10.53 -35.57
C SER A 238 -5.49 -11.65 -34.65
N SER A 239 -6.07 -12.71 -35.22
CA SER A 239 -6.58 -13.86 -34.45
C SER A 239 -5.52 -14.50 -33.54
N ALA A 240 -4.24 -14.49 -33.95
CA ALA A 240 -3.13 -15.00 -33.15
C ALA A 240 -2.84 -14.16 -31.90
N ASP A 241 -2.99 -12.84 -31.99
CA ASP A 241 -2.79 -11.93 -30.85
C ASP A 241 -3.95 -12.01 -29.87
N LEU A 242 -5.18 -12.23 -30.35
CA LEU A 242 -6.34 -12.46 -29.47
C LEU A 242 -6.15 -13.69 -28.58
N VAL A 243 -5.65 -14.80 -29.13
CA VAL A 243 -5.36 -16.00 -28.32
C VAL A 243 -4.32 -15.70 -27.24
N ARG A 244 -3.31 -14.87 -27.53
CA ARG A 244 -2.33 -14.42 -26.54
C ARG A 244 -2.97 -13.54 -25.47
N LEU A 245 -3.80 -12.58 -25.85
CA LEU A 245 -4.53 -11.72 -24.91
C LEU A 245 -5.48 -12.53 -24.02
N GLN A 246 -6.26 -13.46 -24.58
CA GLN A 246 -7.15 -14.34 -23.81
C GLN A 246 -6.36 -15.26 -22.86
N SER A 247 -5.17 -15.71 -23.27
CA SER A 247 -4.29 -16.50 -22.41
C SER A 247 -3.72 -15.67 -21.27
N ALA A 248 -3.26 -14.45 -21.55
CA ALA A 248 -2.80 -13.50 -20.54
C ALA A 248 -3.92 -13.11 -19.57
N TYR A 249 -5.13 -12.83 -20.08
CA TYR A 249 -6.32 -12.54 -19.29
C TYR A 249 -6.63 -13.69 -18.32
N ARG A 250 -6.66 -14.95 -18.81
CA ARG A 250 -6.86 -16.13 -17.96
C ARG A 250 -5.76 -16.30 -16.91
N LEU A 251 -4.51 -16.05 -17.28
CA LEU A 251 -3.39 -16.12 -16.34
C LEU A 251 -3.56 -15.07 -15.24
N ILE A 252 -3.88 -13.82 -15.57
CA ILE A 252 -4.10 -12.73 -14.62
C ILE A 252 -5.30 -13.03 -13.71
N ASP A 253 -6.40 -13.53 -14.27
CA ASP A 253 -7.59 -13.88 -13.50
C ASP A 253 -7.29 -14.98 -12.47
N ILE A 254 -6.65 -16.07 -12.88
CA ILE A 254 -6.29 -17.19 -12.00
C ILE A 254 -5.24 -16.76 -10.97
N VAL A 255 -4.10 -16.23 -11.44
CA VAL A 255 -2.94 -15.89 -10.62
C VAL A 255 -3.26 -14.74 -9.68
N GLY A 256 -3.89 -13.67 -10.17
CA GLY A 256 -4.29 -12.52 -9.35
C GLY A 256 -5.34 -12.86 -8.30
N GLY A 257 -6.15 -13.90 -8.53
CA GLY A 257 -7.08 -14.44 -7.54
C GLY A 257 -6.42 -15.31 -6.49
N LEU A 258 -5.57 -16.23 -6.92
CA LEU A 258 -5.03 -17.28 -6.07
C LEU A 258 -3.82 -16.81 -5.26
N LEU A 259 -2.99 -15.92 -5.80
CA LEU A 259 -1.75 -15.46 -5.16
C LEU A 259 -1.95 -14.93 -3.73
N PRO A 260 -2.96 -14.10 -3.43
CA PRO A 260 -3.18 -13.61 -2.07
C PRO A 260 -3.43 -14.76 -1.08
N TYR A 261 -4.28 -15.72 -1.46
CA TYR A 261 -4.57 -16.89 -0.61
C TYR A 261 -3.36 -17.80 -0.46
N LEU A 262 -2.56 -17.97 -1.52
CA LEU A 262 -1.35 -18.79 -1.49
C LEU A 262 -0.26 -18.15 -0.62
N SER A 263 -0.08 -16.83 -0.69
CA SER A 263 0.82 -16.07 0.19
C SER A 263 0.40 -16.19 1.66
N LEU A 264 -0.89 -15.97 1.96
CA LEU A 264 -1.43 -16.14 3.31
C LEU A 264 -1.29 -17.59 3.81
N GLY A 265 -1.55 -18.56 2.94
CA GLY A 265 -1.39 -19.98 3.24
C GLY A 265 0.06 -20.35 3.57
N LEU A 266 1.04 -19.84 2.81
CA LEU A 266 2.46 -20.03 3.08
C LEU A 266 2.90 -19.40 4.40
N LEU A 267 2.45 -18.17 4.69
CA LEU A 267 2.71 -17.50 5.96
C LEU A 267 2.13 -18.31 7.13
N ALA A 268 0.87 -18.74 7.02
CA ALA A 268 0.20 -19.54 8.04
C ALA A 268 0.90 -20.90 8.24
N ALA A 269 1.23 -21.60 7.14
CA ALA A 269 1.94 -22.87 7.19
C ALA A 269 3.33 -22.72 7.84
N GLY A 270 4.07 -21.66 7.51
CA GLY A 270 5.35 -21.35 8.12
C GLY A 270 5.24 -21.10 9.63
N VAL A 271 4.22 -20.36 10.07
CA VAL A 271 3.94 -20.14 11.49
C VAL A 271 3.56 -21.43 12.21
N LEU A 272 2.71 -22.27 11.60
CA LEU A 272 2.26 -23.54 12.19
C LEU A 272 3.38 -24.58 12.28
N ALA A 273 4.30 -24.60 11.31
CA ALA A 273 5.47 -25.48 11.29
C ALA A 273 6.53 -25.08 12.34
N ALA A 274 6.52 -23.83 12.80
CA ALA A 274 7.51 -23.32 13.73
C ALA A 274 7.37 -23.90 15.14
N GLN A 275 8.52 -24.16 15.78
CA GLN A 275 8.58 -24.69 17.14
C GLN A 275 8.11 -23.66 18.20
N HIS A 276 8.25 -22.36 17.91
CA HIS A 276 7.77 -21.26 18.75
C HIS A 276 6.82 -20.38 17.93
N ARG A 277 5.53 -20.76 17.88
CA ARG A 277 4.50 -20.13 17.03
C ARG A 277 4.38 -18.62 17.25
N SER A 278 4.52 -18.15 18.48
CA SER A 278 4.45 -16.71 18.79
C SER A 278 5.60 -15.91 18.16
N ARG A 279 6.84 -16.39 18.26
CA ARG A 279 7.99 -15.74 17.60
C ARG A 279 7.88 -15.78 16.09
N ALA A 280 7.43 -16.91 15.55
CA ALA A 280 7.23 -17.06 14.11
C ALA A 280 6.15 -16.09 13.58
N LEU A 281 5.07 -15.88 14.33
CA LEU A 281 4.02 -14.93 13.97
C LEU A 281 4.51 -13.48 14.04
N VAL A 282 5.37 -13.12 15.01
CA VAL A 282 6.06 -11.81 15.02
C VAL A 282 6.92 -11.62 13.79
N VAL A 283 7.76 -12.61 13.46
CA VAL A 283 8.63 -12.54 12.27
C VAL A 283 7.82 -12.45 10.99
N ALA A 284 6.75 -13.24 10.86
CA ALA A 284 5.86 -13.23 9.71
C ALA A 284 5.12 -11.89 9.53
N GLY A 285 4.62 -11.31 10.64
CA GLY A 285 3.98 -9.99 10.61
C GLY A 285 4.94 -8.88 10.23
N LEU A 286 6.16 -8.89 10.78
CA LEU A 286 7.20 -7.91 10.44
C LEU A 286 7.73 -8.09 9.03
N SER A 287 7.90 -9.32 8.54
CA SER A 287 8.35 -9.57 7.16
C SER A 287 7.28 -9.15 6.15
N LEU A 288 6.00 -9.39 6.44
CA LEU A 288 4.90 -8.88 5.63
C LEU A 288 4.87 -7.34 5.61
N ALA A 289 4.96 -6.69 6.76
CA ALA A 289 5.00 -5.23 6.84
C ALA A 289 6.22 -4.65 6.09
N GLY A 290 7.41 -5.26 6.25
CA GLY A 290 8.62 -4.88 5.52
C GLY A 290 8.47 -5.05 4.01
N ALA A 291 7.85 -6.14 3.55
CA ALA A 291 7.59 -6.37 2.13
C ALA A 291 6.63 -5.33 1.54
N MET A 292 5.59 -4.91 2.30
CA MET A 292 4.68 -3.84 1.89
C MET A 292 5.37 -2.47 1.83
N LEU A 293 6.29 -2.18 2.75
CA LEU A 293 7.11 -0.97 2.70
C LEU A 293 8.02 -0.95 1.46
N LEU A 294 8.64 -2.09 1.13
CA LEU A 294 9.44 -2.22 -0.10
C LEU A 294 8.60 -1.98 -1.35
N LEU A 295 7.37 -2.53 -1.41
CA LEU A 295 6.44 -2.24 -2.50
C LEU A 295 6.11 -0.74 -2.59
N GLY A 296 5.88 -0.08 -1.45
CA GLY A 296 5.61 1.36 -1.41
C GLY A 296 6.78 2.19 -1.92
N PHE A 297 8.00 1.81 -1.56
CA PHE A 297 9.22 2.43 -2.09
C PHE A 297 9.36 2.21 -3.60
N ALA A 298 9.05 1.02 -4.11
CA ALA A 298 9.05 0.73 -5.54
C ALA A 298 8.03 1.61 -6.31
N LEU A 299 6.86 1.89 -5.73
CA LEU A 299 5.88 2.80 -6.32
C LEU A 299 6.35 4.25 -6.35
N LEU A 300 7.07 4.71 -5.32
CA LEU A 300 7.68 6.04 -5.31
C LEU A 300 8.73 6.18 -6.42
N ILE A 301 9.55 5.14 -6.64
CA ILE A 301 10.49 5.10 -7.76
C ILE A 301 9.75 5.06 -9.09
N GLY A 302 8.71 4.22 -9.22
CA GLY A 302 7.89 4.11 -10.42
C GLY A 302 7.28 5.45 -10.84
N ARG A 303 6.76 6.22 -9.88
CA ARG A 303 6.27 7.58 -10.10
C ARG A 303 7.35 8.51 -10.66
N SER A 304 8.56 8.46 -10.11
CA SER A 304 9.69 9.27 -10.59
C SER A 304 10.13 8.86 -12.00
N LEU A 305 10.22 7.55 -12.27
CA LEU A 305 10.60 7.03 -13.59
C LEU A 305 9.57 7.37 -14.66
N TYR A 306 8.28 7.23 -14.33
CA TYR A 306 7.18 7.62 -15.21
C TYR A 306 7.25 9.10 -15.56
N ALA A 307 7.41 9.98 -14.56
CA ALA A 307 7.56 11.42 -14.79
C ALA A 307 8.77 11.77 -15.68
N SER A 308 9.89 11.03 -15.55
CA SER A 308 11.09 11.24 -16.35
C SER A 308 11.05 10.66 -17.77
N SER A 309 10.12 9.74 -18.04
CA SER A 309 10.01 9.05 -19.33
C SER A 309 8.92 9.63 -20.25
N LEU A 310 8.28 10.72 -19.83
CA LEU A 310 7.24 11.38 -20.62
C LEU A 310 7.86 12.02 -21.88
N PRO A 311 7.31 11.74 -23.08
CA PRO A 311 7.76 12.40 -24.31
C PRO A 311 7.66 13.92 -24.18
N PRO A 312 8.57 14.70 -24.81
CA PRO A 312 8.53 16.16 -24.80
C PRO A 312 7.23 16.76 -25.36
N THR A 313 6.45 15.97 -26.11
CA THR A 313 5.14 16.33 -26.66
C THR A 313 4.04 16.42 -25.60
N VAL A 314 4.25 15.85 -24.40
CA VAL A 314 3.33 15.99 -23.27
C VAL A 314 3.55 17.35 -22.63
N GLN A 315 2.73 18.34 -23.00
CA GLN A 315 2.89 19.74 -22.59
C GLN A 315 2.73 19.99 -21.06
N ARG A 316 2.18 19.03 -20.30
CA ARG A 316 1.99 19.13 -18.85
C ARG A 316 2.29 17.82 -18.14
N VAL A 317 3.46 17.74 -17.50
CA VAL A 317 3.90 16.60 -16.68
C VAL A 317 2.92 16.34 -15.53
N ASP A 318 2.32 17.39 -14.98
CA ASP A 318 1.39 17.31 -13.84
C ASP A 318 0.13 16.48 -14.16
N THR A 319 -0.41 16.58 -15.38
CA THR A 319 -1.58 15.77 -15.81
C THR A 319 -1.24 14.29 -15.83
N ALA A 320 -0.06 13.93 -16.35
CA ALA A 320 0.36 12.54 -16.45
C ALA A 320 0.59 11.93 -15.05
N VAL A 321 1.17 12.71 -14.13
CA VAL A 321 1.37 12.28 -12.73
C VAL A 321 0.03 12.08 -12.01
N SER A 322 -0.96 12.96 -12.24
CA SER A 322 -2.32 12.80 -11.72
C SER A 322 -2.95 11.46 -12.12
N ILE A 323 -2.83 11.11 -13.41
CA ILE A 323 -3.30 9.82 -13.94
C ILE A 323 -2.57 8.65 -13.27
N TYR A 324 -1.23 8.70 -13.18
CA TYR A 324 -0.47 7.66 -12.48
C TYR A 324 -0.94 7.47 -11.03
N ASP A 325 -1.10 8.57 -10.30
CA ASP A 325 -1.56 8.56 -8.92
C ASP A 325 -2.97 7.94 -8.80
N GLN A 326 -3.83 8.17 -9.79
CA GLN A 326 -5.15 7.58 -9.85
C GLN A 326 -5.12 6.06 -10.08
N PHE A 327 -4.32 5.57 -11.05
CA PHE A 327 -4.19 4.13 -11.31
C PHE A 327 -3.59 3.35 -10.14
N VAL A 328 -2.69 3.98 -9.39
CA VAL A 328 -2.01 3.37 -8.23
C VAL A 328 -2.79 3.56 -6.93
N SER A 329 -3.92 4.28 -6.94
CA SER A 329 -4.76 4.53 -5.75
C SER A 329 -5.23 3.23 -5.07
N LEU A 330 -5.86 2.33 -5.82
CA LEU A 330 -6.31 1.02 -5.33
C LEU A 330 -5.15 0.12 -4.89
N LEU A 331 -4.01 0.20 -5.59
CA LEU A 331 -2.81 -0.53 -5.20
C LEU A 331 -2.27 -0.05 -3.85
N ARG A 332 -2.32 1.27 -3.59
CA ARG A 332 -1.98 1.87 -2.30
C ARG A 332 -2.93 1.38 -1.20
N VAL A 333 -4.21 1.23 -1.46
CA VAL A 333 -5.16 0.66 -0.47
C VAL A 333 -4.74 -0.75 -0.07
N GLY A 334 -4.49 -1.64 -1.05
CA GLY A 334 -4.06 -3.01 -0.77
C GLY A 334 -2.74 -3.08 0.02
N LEU A 335 -1.77 -2.23 -0.35
CA LEU A 335 -0.51 -2.08 0.38
C LEU A 335 -0.72 -1.65 1.83
N ARG A 336 -1.56 -0.63 2.06
CA ARG A 336 -1.85 -0.09 3.40
C ARG A 336 -2.51 -1.14 4.29
N VAL A 337 -3.49 -1.88 3.74
CA VAL A 337 -4.16 -2.99 4.44
C VAL A 337 -3.16 -4.08 4.82
N GLY A 338 -2.31 -4.52 3.87
CA GLY A 338 -1.30 -5.54 4.13
C GLY A 338 -0.28 -5.13 5.19
N LEU A 339 0.15 -3.86 5.17
CA LEU A 339 1.07 -3.29 6.15
C LEU A 339 0.44 -3.28 7.55
N VAL A 340 -0.78 -2.76 7.68
CA VAL A 340 -1.51 -2.70 8.96
C VAL A 340 -1.76 -4.11 9.50
N LEU A 341 -2.20 -5.04 8.65
CA LEU A 341 -2.41 -6.43 9.04
C LEU A 341 -1.11 -7.09 9.54
N GLY A 342 0.00 -6.91 8.83
CA GLY A 342 1.30 -7.43 9.24
C GLY A 342 1.75 -6.89 10.60
N LEU A 343 1.61 -5.58 10.81
CA LEU A 343 1.92 -4.95 12.10
C LEU A 343 0.99 -5.45 13.21
N LEU A 344 -0.32 -5.48 13.00
CA LEU A 344 -1.30 -5.97 13.99
C LEU A 344 -1.01 -7.41 14.38
N LEU A 345 -0.71 -8.29 13.42
CA LEU A 345 -0.33 -9.67 13.71
C LEU A 345 0.96 -9.74 14.53
N ALA A 346 1.97 -8.94 14.20
CA ALA A 346 3.21 -8.88 14.98
C ALA A 346 2.98 -8.40 16.41
N ILE A 347 2.13 -7.38 16.59
CA ILE A 347 1.74 -6.82 17.90
C ILE A 347 1.04 -7.87 18.75
N ILE A 348 -0.02 -8.49 18.22
CA ILE A 348 -0.81 -9.51 18.92
C ILE A 348 0.08 -10.70 19.28
N ALA A 349 0.92 -11.16 18.35
CA ALA A 349 1.86 -12.25 18.56
C ALA A 349 2.89 -11.96 19.65
N PHE A 350 3.39 -10.72 19.70
CA PHE A 350 4.40 -10.29 20.65
C PHE A 350 3.81 -10.16 22.07
N VAL A 351 2.59 -9.66 22.20
CA VAL A 351 1.88 -9.56 23.49
C VAL A 351 1.47 -10.95 23.99
N ALA A 352 0.95 -11.82 23.11
CA ALA A 352 0.55 -13.18 23.47
C ALA A 352 1.76 -14.13 23.68
N GLY A 353 2.91 -13.81 23.08
CA GLY A 353 4.12 -14.61 23.14
C GLY A 353 5.07 -14.18 24.25
N GLY A 354 5.09 -14.91 25.37
CA GLY A 354 6.10 -14.73 26.43
C GLY A 354 7.54 -14.96 25.91
N THR A 355 8.18 -13.93 25.36
CA THR A 355 9.53 -14.03 24.78
C THR A 355 10.60 -13.71 25.82
N THR A 356 11.69 -14.49 25.84
CA THR A 356 12.87 -14.32 26.71
C THR A 356 13.61 -12.97 26.51
N ALA A 357 13.32 -12.23 25.43
CA ALA A 357 13.78 -10.85 25.26
C ALA A 357 13.27 -9.93 26.39
N ALA A 358 12.11 -10.23 26.97
CA ALA A 358 11.58 -9.57 28.17
C ALA A 358 12.41 -9.86 29.45
N ARG A 359 13.29 -10.87 29.45
CA ARG A 359 14.19 -11.18 30.58
C ARG A 359 15.54 -10.49 30.47
N GLN A 360 16.05 -10.24 29.26
CA GLN A 360 17.38 -9.65 29.07
C GLN A 360 17.38 -8.11 29.17
N LEU A 361 16.28 -7.45 28.77
CA LEU A 361 16.11 -6.00 28.96
C LEU A 361 15.92 -5.61 30.45
N ARG A 362 15.63 -6.59 31.33
CA ARG A 362 15.57 -6.41 32.81
C ARG A 362 16.93 -6.17 33.46
N ALA A 363 18.04 -6.56 32.82
CA ALA A 363 19.36 -6.51 33.45
C ALA A 363 20.13 -5.19 33.24
N SER A 364 19.94 -4.51 32.10
CA SER A 364 20.66 -3.26 31.79
C SER A 364 19.95 -2.00 32.30
N SER A 365 18.64 -2.07 32.52
CA SER A 365 17.82 -0.93 32.98
C SER A 365 17.81 -0.75 34.49
N SER A 366 18.24 -1.76 35.26
CA SER A 366 18.27 -1.71 36.73
C SER A 366 19.37 -0.79 37.29
N GLN A 367 20.51 -0.67 36.59
CA GLN A 367 21.65 0.15 37.04
C GLN A 367 21.44 1.64 36.76
N ALA A 368 20.93 2.02 35.59
CA ALA A 368 20.63 3.42 35.27
C ALA A 368 19.46 3.98 36.09
N ALA A 369 18.47 3.13 36.40
CA ALA A 369 17.32 3.51 37.22
C ALA A 369 17.64 3.58 38.73
N ALA A 370 18.74 2.97 39.19
CA ALA A 370 19.21 3.11 40.56
C ALA A 370 19.82 4.50 40.81
N TRP A 371 20.57 5.03 39.85
CA TRP A 371 21.22 6.35 39.96
C TRP A 371 20.22 7.51 39.94
N LEU A 372 19.15 7.39 39.15
CA LEU A 372 18.11 8.42 39.06
C LEU A 372 17.09 8.37 40.22
N ARG A 373 17.00 7.27 40.97
CA ARG A 373 16.12 7.13 42.16
C ARG A 373 16.61 7.93 43.36
N ASP A 374 17.93 7.99 43.59
CA ASP A 374 18.51 8.77 44.70
C ASP A 374 18.26 10.29 44.55
N ALA A 375 18.11 10.75 43.31
CA ALA A 375 17.82 12.15 42.99
C ALA A 375 16.32 12.52 43.14
N GLY A 376 15.42 11.55 43.00
CA GLY A 376 13.96 11.76 43.02
C GLY A 376 13.33 11.70 44.42
N ASP A 377 13.86 10.86 45.31
CA ASP A 377 13.33 10.67 46.67
C ASP A 377 13.46 11.92 47.56
N ARG A 378 14.25 12.92 47.14
CA ARG A 378 14.39 14.20 47.85
C ARG A 378 13.27 15.22 47.59
N ARG A 379 12.33 14.97 46.66
CA ARG A 379 11.34 15.98 46.21
C ARG A 379 9.86 15.60 46.33
N GLY A 380 9.51 14.44 46.89
CA GLY A 380 8.18 14.20 47.49
C GLY A 380 6.94 14.24 46.57
N VAL A 381 7.05 14.04 45.25
CA VAL A 381 5.88 14.00 44.33
C VAL A 381 5.51 12.55 44.02
N SER A 382 4.28 12.11 44.34
CA SER A 382 3.80 10.75 44.04
C SER A 382 2.64 10.72 43.06
N THR A 383 2.81 10.00 41.94
CA THR A 383 1.72 9.51 41.08
C THR A 383 1.25 8.15 41.60
N GLY A 384 -0.06 8.02 41.85
CA GLY A 384 -0.69 6.90 42.57
C GLY A 384 -0.87 5.58 41.77
N PRO A 385 -1.98 4.83 41.97
CA PRO A 385 -2.21 3.47 41.45
C PRO A 385 -2.06 3.30 39.93
N VAL A 386 -2.31 4.38 39.17
CA VAL A 386 -2.18 4.44 37.71
C VAL A 386 -0.74 4.13 37.28
N GLY A 387 0.26 4.51 38.07
CA GLY A 387 1.65 4.24 37.74
C GLY A 387 2.04 2.78 37.86
N VAL A 388 1.39 2.02 38.74
CA VAL A 388 1.66 0.58 38.89
C VAL A 388 1.07 -0.22 37.73
N TRP A 389 -0.10 0.16 37.25
CA TRP A 389 -0.71 -0.45 36.06
C TRP A 389 0.08 -0.16 34.78
N LEU A 390 0.53 1.09 34.60
CA LEU A 390 1.37 1.49 33.47
C LEU A 390 2.73 0.78 33.48
N ASP A 391 3.27 0.44 34.65
CA ASP A 391 4.50 -0.36 34.80
C ASP A 391 4.33 -1.80 34.36
N GLN A 392 3.23 -2.43 34.78
CA GLN A 392 2.92 -3.81 34.43
C GLN A 392 2.70 -3.98 32.92
N GLN A 393 2.15 -2.96 32.26
CA GLN A 393 1.78 -3.02 30.85
C GLN A 393 2.68 -2.21 29.90
N ARG A 394 3.88 -1.75 30.34
CA ARG A 394 4.78 -0.88 29.54
C ARG A 394 5.02 -1.40 28.11
N THR A 395 5.19 -2.71 27.97
CA THR A 395 5.43 -3.34 26.66
C THR A 395 4.23 -3.22 25.73
N LEU A 396 3.02 -3.41 26.26
CA LEU A 396 1.78 -3.23 25.51
C LEU A 396 1.62 -1.76 25.12
N VAL A 397 1.91 -0.83 26.03
CA VAL A 397 1.83 0.62 25.75
C VAL A 397 2.80 1.03 24.64
N ARG A 398 4.06 0.61 24.68
CA ARG A 398 5.02 0.92 23.61
C ARG A 398 4.59 0.37 22.26
N VAL A 399 4.09 -0.86 22.26
CA VAL A 399 3.64 -1.54 21.05
C VAL A 399 2.39 -0.88 20.49
N VAL A 400 1.42 -0.51 21.33
CA VAL A 400 0.23 0.25 20.93
C VAL A 400 0.62 1.64 20.42
N VAL A 401 1.57 2.34 21.03
CA VAL A 401 2.02 3.65 20.56
C VAL A 401 2.71 3.56 19.20
N VAL A 402 3.59 2.57 19.00
CA VAL A 402 4.23 2.32 17.69
C VAL A 402 3.19 1.88 16.65
N ALA A 403 2.21 1.06 17.04
CA ALA A 403 1.11 0.65 16.18
C ALA A 403 0.25 1.83 15.73
N LEU A 404 -0.12 2.70 16.67
CA LEU A 404 -0.92 3.89 16.42
C LEU A 404 -0.14 4.91 15.58
N ALA A 405 1.16 5.05 15.80
CA ALA A 405 2.02 5.90 14.97
C ALA A 405 2.10 5.36 13.53
N ALA A 406 2.32 4.06 13.36
CA ALA A 406 2.33 3.43 12.04
C ALA A 406 0.94 3.53 11.36
N LEU A 407 -0.14 3.32 12.10
CA LEU A 407 -1.51 3.46 11.61
C LEU A 407 -1.81 4.91 11.17
N ALA A 408 -1.37 5.91 11.94
CA ALA A 408 -1.54 7.32 11.60
C ALA A 408 -0.78 7.70 10.31
N LEU A 409 0.42 7.15 10.10
CA LEU A 409 1.17 7.33 8.84
C LEU A 409 0.47 6.67 7.65
N VAL A 410 -0.18 5.53 7.87
CA VAL A 410 -0.88 4.76 6.84
C VAL A 410 -2.21 5.40 6.45
N LEU A 411 -2.97 5.94 7.40
CA LEU A 411 -4.26 6.59 7.15
C LEU A 411 -4.14 7.99 6.53
N ALA A 412 -2.92 8.54 6.40
CA ALA A 412 -2.74 9.87 5.87
C ALA A 412 -3.06 9.94 4.36
N ASP A 413 -3.97 10.85 3.99
CA ASP A 413 -4.28 11.16 2.59
C ASP A 413 -3.10 11.80 1.85
N ARG A 414 -2.22 12.51 2.58
CA ARG A 414 -0.96 13.06 2.05
C ARG A 414 0.18 12.86 3.06
N LEU A 415 1.18 12.07 2.71
CA LEU A 415 2.42 11.94 3.49
C LEU A 415 3.33 13.15 3.22
N THR A 416 3.13 14.24 3.97
CA THR A 416 4.08 15.36 3.98
C THR A 416 5.22 15.09 4.98
N PRO A 417 6.46 15.56 4.74
CA PRO A 417 7.55 15.42 5.69
C PRO A 417 7.20 15.96 7.08
N ALA A 418 6.42 17.06 7.12
CA ALA A 418 5.91 17.65 8.35
C ALA A 418 4.98 16.69 9.12
N TYR A 419 4.06 15.99 8.44
CA TYR A 419 3.16 15.02 9.07
C TYR A 419 3.93 13.82 9.66
N VAL A 420 4.92 13.31 8.93
CA VAL A 420 5.78 12.20 9.41
C VAL A 420 6.54 12.60 10.67
N VAL A 421 7.17 13.78 10.67
CA VAL A 421 7.86 14.32 11.84
C VAL A 421 6.89 14.52 13.01
N THR A 422 5.67 15.01 12.75
CA THR A 422 4.66 15.22 13.80
C THR A 422 4.24 13.90 14.45
N VAL A 423 3.93 12.87 13.66
CA VAL A 423 3.56 11.54 14.19
C VAL A 423 4.70 10.92 14.99
N PHE A 424 5.95 11.09 14.53
CA PHE A 424 7.14 10.62 15.25
C PHE A 424 7.35 11.33 16.59
N VAL A 425 7.23 12.66 16.61
CA VAL A 425 7.34 13.47 17.83
C VAL A 425 6.23 13.10 18.82
N VAL A 426 4.97 12.97 18.36
CA VAL A 426 3.84 12.56 19.20
C VAL A 426 4.08 11.16 19.78
N ALA A 427 4.56 10.21 18.97
CA ALA A 427 4.89 8.87 19.45
C ALA A 427 5.97 8.91 20.54
N LEU A 428 7.05 9.68 20.33
CA LEU A 428 8.12 9.86 21.32
C LEU A 428 7.62 10.50 22.62
N VAL A 429 6.76 11.51 22.52
CA VAL A 429 6.16 12.18 23.69
C VAL A 429 5.29 11.20 24.46
N VAL A 430 4.42 10.43 23.80
CA VAL A 430 3.55 9.45 24.46
C VAL A 430 4.36 8.31 25.08
N LEU A 431 5.41 7.83 24.40
CA LEU A 431 6.38 6.87 24.95
C LEU A 431 7.11 7.43 26.18
N GLY A 432 7.55 8.70 26.13
CA GLY A 432 8.21 9.40 27.23
C GLY A 432 7.30 9.54 28.44
N LEU A 433 6.05 9.99 28.24
CA LEU A 433 5.04 10.12 29.29
C LEU A 433 4.67 8.76 29.90
N ALA A 434 4.53 7.72 29.08
CA ALA A 434 4.27 6.36 29.56
C ALA A 434 5.44 5.81 30.41
N THR A 435 6.69 6.17 30.10
CA THR A 435 7.84 5.78 30.91
C THR A 435 7.96 6.54 32.22
N LEU A 436 7.57 7.82 32.24
CA LEU A 436 7.56 8.66 33.44
C LEU A 436 6.43 8.29 34.40
N ALA A 437 5.30 7.83 33.89
CA ALA A 437 4.15 7.47 34.71
C ALA A 437 4.30 6.13 35.44
N ALA A 438 5.20 5.24 35.01
CA ALA A 438 5.22 3.84 35.47
C ALA A 438 6.10 3.57 36.73
N ARG A 439 5.58 2.82 37.72
CA ARG A 439 6.21 2.48 39.02
C ARG A 439 6.05 0.98 39.40
N PRO A 440 7.10 0.22 39.77
CA PRO A 440 6.97 -1.19 40.19
C PRO A 440 6.36 -1.34 41.60
N ARG A 441 5.63 -2.44 41.86
CA ARG A 441 5.08 -2.78 43.19
C ARG A 441 6.21 -3.02 44.19
N ARG A 442 6.08 -2.44 45.40
CA ARG A 442 6.83 -2.86 46.58
C ARG A 442 6.17 -4.14 47.11
N GLU A 443 6.82 -5.28 46.93
CA GLU A 443 6.57 -6.46 47.74
C GLU A 443 7.79 -6.64 48.66
N ASP A 444 7.49 -6.50 49.94
CA ASP A 444 8.16 -7.03 51.13
C ASP A 444 9.59 -6.58 51.42
N ALA A 445 9.68 -5.47 52.17
CA ALA A 445 10.79 -5.27 53.09
C ALA A 445 10.65 -6.33 54.20
N GLU A 446 11.44 -7.40 54.12
CA GLU A 446 11.73 -8.28 55.25
C GLU A 446 12.23 -7.39 56.42
N PRO A 447 11.64 -7.47 57.62
CA PRO A 447 12.12 -6.71 58.76
C PRO A 447 13.47 -7.28 59.19
N ASP A 448 14.41 -6.36 59.44
CA ASP A 448 15.73 -6.62 60.01
C ASP A 448 15.68 -7.68 61.12
N ALA A 449 16.31 -8.83 60.89
CA ALA A 449 16.76 -9.70 61.96
C ALA A 449 17.91 -8.97 62.70
N LEU A 450 17.53 -8.12 63.64
CA LEU A 450 18.44 -7.53 64.62
C LEU A 450 19.00 -8.65 65.52
N LEU A 451 20.32 -8.77 65.44
CA LEU A 451 21.21 -9.30 66.47
C LEU A 451 20.83 -8.76 67.87
N VAL A 452 20.48 -9.65 68.80
CA VAL A 452 21.01 -9.70 70.19
C VAL A 452 21.03 -11.16 70.63
#